data_AF-A0A5P1V0T5-F1
#
_entry.id   AF-A0A5P1V0T5-F1
#
_cell.length_a   1.000
_cell.length_b   1.000
_cell.length_c   1.000
_cell.angle_alpha   90.00
_cell.angle_beta   90.00
_cell.angle_gamma   90.00
#
_symmetry.space_group_name_H-M   'P 1'
#
loop_
_entity.id
_entity.type
_entity.pdbx_description
1 polymer ?
#
loop_
_entity_poly.entity_id
_entity_poly.type
_entity_poly.pdbx_seq_one_letter_code
_entity_poly.pdbx_strand_id
1 'polypeptide(L)'
;MKKWMVLGLLGLVALLSANPALAEEVGAAKMVTGFGFFAAIVLASGVGVGLAALGCGIGMGHATRGACEGIARNPELAGRLTVTMILGIALIESLTIYALVIALILLYANPVLPKLIQILGLGA
;
A
#
# COMPACT_ATOMS: atom_id res chain seq x y z
N MET A 1 -12.22 12.31 21.19
CA MET A 1 -11.13 12.37 20.19
C MET A 1 -11.16 11.22 19.20
N LYS A 2 -11.21 9.95 19.62
CA LYS A 2 -11.23 8.77 18.71
C LYS A 2 -12.39 8.75 17.69
N LYS A 3 -13.61 9.14 18.09
CA LYS A 3 -14.80 9.14 17.20
C LYS A 3 -14.70 10.17 16.06
N TRP A 4 -14.08 11.32 16.33
CA TRP A 4 -13.87 12.39 15.34
C TRP A 4 -12.74 12.03 14.36
N MET A 5 -11.74 11.30 14.81
CA MET A 5 -10.70 10.74 13.93
C MET A 5 -11.27 9.67 13.01
N VAL A 6 -12.15 8.80 13.52
CA VAL A 6 -12.82 7.76 12.71
C VAL A 6 -13.76 8.39 11.68
N LEU A 7 -14.54 9.42 12.06
CA LEU A 7 -15.39 10.17 11.13
C LEU A 7 -14.57 10.94 10.08
N GLY A 8 -13.42 11.51 10.45
CA GLY A 8 -12.50 12.16 9.53
C GLY A 8 -11.90 11.17 8.53
N LEU A 9 -11.52 9.97 8.98
CA LEU A 9 -10.98 8.91 8.12
C LEU A 9 -12.06 8.37 7.16
N LEU A 10 -13.29 8.16 7.65
CA LEU A 10 -14.44 7.75 6.83
C LEU A 10 -14.83 8.81 5.80
N GLY A 11 -14.81 10.09 6.19
CA GLY A 11 -15.06 11.21 5.28
C GLY A 11 -13.99 11.34 4.20
N LEU A 12 -12.73 11.12 4.55
CA LEU A 12 -11.62 11.10 3.60
C LEU A 12 -11.75 9.91 2.63
N VAL A 13 -12.08 8.72 3.11
CA VAL A 13 -12.35 7.54 2.25
C VAL A 13 -13.52 7.79 1.30
N ALA A 14 -14.60 8.45 1.77
CA ALA A 14 -15.73 8.83 0.94
C ALA A 14 -15.35 9.86 -0.14
N LEU A 15 -14.50 10.83 0.19
CA LEU A 15 -13.98 11.83 -0.76
C LEU A 15 -13.03 11.22 -1.79
N LEU A 16 -12.21 10.22 -1.41
CA LEU A 16 -11.40 9.46 -2.37
C LEU A 16 -12.23 8.52 -3.26
N SER A 17 -13.47 8.19 -2.85
CA SER A 17 -14.43 7.44 -3.68
C SER A 17 -15.30 8.32 -4.57
N ALA A 18 -15.23 9.65 -4.43
CA ALA A 18 -15.93 10.60 -5.28
C ALA A 18 -15.16 10.79 -6.59
N ASN A 19 -15.40 9.89 -7.54
CA ASN A 19 -14.87 10.02 -8.89
C ASN A 19 -15.89 10.82 -9.75
N PRO A 20 -15.47 11.85 -10.51
CA PRO A 20 -16.35 12.58 -11.43
C PRO A 20 -16.92 11.70 -12.56
N ALA A 21 -16.47 10.45 -12.68
CA ALA A 21 -16.99 9.45 -13.62
C ALA A 21 -18.47 9.08 -13.41
N LEU A 22 -19.07 9.35 -12.24
CA LEU A 22 -20.49 9.03 -12.00
C LEU A 22 -21.47 10.16 -12.38
N ALA A 23 -20.98 11.30 -12.89
CA ALA A 23 -21.80 12.47 -13.22
C ALA A 23 -21.98 12.71 -14.74
N GLU A 24 -21.44 11.83 -15.60
CA GLU A 24 -21.56 11.97 -17.05
C GLU A 24 -22.66 11.05 -17.60
N GLU A 25 -23.60 11.63 -18.35
CA GLU A 25 -24.62 10.94 -19.14
C GLU A 25 -23.98 9.87 -20.05
N VAL A 26 -24.65 8.72 -20.13
CA VAL A 26 -24.17 7.49 -20.77
C VAL A 26 -24.03 7.67 -22.29
N GLY A 27 -22.82 8.03 -22.72
CA GLY A 27 -22.28 7.73 -24.05
C GLY A 27 -21.48 6.43 -24.01
N ALA A 28 -22.14 5.30 -24.23
CA ALA A 28 -21.74 3.93 -23.86
C ALA A 28 -20.45 3.32 -24.49
N ALA A 29 -19.48 4.09 -25.00
CA ALA A 29 -18.43 3.51 -25.85
C ALA A 29 -16.96 3.80 -25.46
N LYS A 30 -16.64 4.49 -24.36
CA LYS A 30 -15.22 4.89 -24.15
C LYS A 30 -14.66 5.00 -22.72
N MET A 31 -15.30 4.42 -21.70
CA MET A 31 -14.93 4.76 -20.31
C MET A 31 -14.05 3.74 -19.55
N VAL A 32 -13.97 2.48 -19.98
CA VAL A 32 -13.31 1.43 -19.17
C VAL A 32 -11.89 1.10 -19.65
N THR A 33 -11.55 1.48 -20.88
CA THR A 33 -10.17 1.47 -21.42
C THR A 33 -9.50 2.84 -21.33
N GLY A 34 -10.15 3.82 -20.70
CA GLY A 34 -9.66 5.18 -20.57
C GLY A 34 -8.54 5.31 -19.55
N PHE A 35 -7.62 6.25 -19.80
CA PHE A 35 -6.52 6.68 -18.93
C PHE A 35 -6.87 6.70 -17.42
N GLY A 36 -8.11 7.03 -17.06
CA GLY A 36 -8.59 7.08 -15.67
C GLY A 36 -8.57 5.75 -14.91
N PHE A 37 -8.92 4.62 -15.55
CA PHE A 37 -8.92 3.31 -14.87
C PHE A 37 -7.49 2.84 -14.55
N PHE A 38 -6.58 2.97 -15.52
CA PHE A 38 -5.16 2.68 -15.32
C PHE A 38 -4.51 3.64 -14.32
N ALA A 39 -4.85 4.94 -14.38
CA ALA A 39 -4.39 5.92 -13.40
C ALA A 39 -4.84 5.56 -11.97
N ALA A 40 -6.07 5.06 -11.78
CA ALA A 40 -6.55 4.62 -10.48
C ALA A 40 -5.75 3.43 -9.94
N ILE A 41 -5.42 2.44 -10.78
CA ILE A 41 -4.58 1.30 -10.38
C ILE A 41 -3.18 1.77 -9.97
N VAL A 42 -2.57 2.66 -10.76
CA VAL A 42 -1.23 3.20 -10.48
C VAL A 42 -1.22 3.97 -9.16
N LEU A 43 -2.21 4.84 -8.95
CA LEU A 43 -2.35 5.61 -7.70
C LEU A 43 -2.59 4.68 -6.50
N ALA A 44 -3.51 3.73 -6.60
CA ALA A 44 -3.79 2.78 -5.52
C ALA A 44 -2.56 1.94 -5.17
N SER A 45 -1.81 1.49 -6.19
CA SER A 45 -0.58 0.71 -6.01
C SER A 45 0.51 1.54 -5.33
N GLY A 46 0.74 2.78 -5.78
CA GLY A 46 1.74 3.67 -5.21
C GLY A 46 1.41 4.07 -3.77
N VAL A 47 0.15 4.43 -3.50
CA VAL A 47 -0.31 4.77 -2.14
C VAL A 47 -0.23 3.55 -1.22
N GLY A 48 -0.66 2.37 -1.68
CA GLY A 48 -0.61 1.13 -0.90
C GLY A 48 0.81 0.76 -0.46
N VAL A 49 1.76 0.80 -1.40
CA VAL A 49 3.18 0.53 -1.10
C VAL A 49 3.77 1.63 -0.20
N GLY A 50 3.47 2.90 -0.48
CA GLY A 50 3.95 4.03 0.33
C GLY A 50 3.49 3.95 1.79
N LEU A 51 2.25 3.57 2.05
CA LEU A 51 1.73 3.38 3.40
C LEU A 51 2.36 2.18 4.11
N ALA A 52 2.57 1.06 3.39
CA ALA A 52 3.26 -0.10 3.94
C ALA A 52 4.72 0.23 4.31
N ALA A 53 5.43 0.91 3.42
CA ALA A 53 6.81 1.37 3.65
C ALA A 53 6.91 2.34 4.82
N LEU A 54 5.93 3.25 4.99
CA LEU A 54 5.87 4.16 6.14
C LEU A 54 5.74 3.39 7.47
N GLY A 55 4.84 2.39 7.53
CA GLY A 55 4.69 1.54 8.70
C GLY A 55 5.97 0.76 9.03
N CYS A 56 6.61 0.18 8.02
CA CYS A 56 7.85 -0.58 8.21
C CYS A 56 9.03 0.32 8.59
N GLY A 57 9.15 1.51 8.00
CA GLY A 57 10.17 2.49 8.37
C GLY A 57 10.10 2.89 9.84
N ILE A 58 8.88 3.12 10.36
CA ILE A 58 8.65 3.41 11.78
C ILE A 58 9.05 2.20 12.64
N GLY A 59 8.61 1.00 12.28
CA GLY A 59 8.94 -0.24 13.01
C GLY A 59 10.44 -0.51 13.06
N MET A 60 11.14 -0.40 11.93
CA MET A 60 12.58 -0.57 11.83
C MET A 60 13.35 0.48 12.64
N GLY A 61 12.89 1.73 12.64
CA GLY A 61 13.46 2.80 13.46
C GLY A 61 13.41 2.48 14.95
N HIS A 62 12.27 1.99 15.43
CA HIS A 62 12.11 1.56 16.83
C HIS A 62 12.98 0.34 17.17
N ALA A 63 13.02 -0.67 16.31
CA ALA A 63 13.84 -1.86 16.52
C ALA A 63 15.33 -1.52 16.58
N THR A 64 15.79 -0.69 15.64
CA THR A 64 17.20 -0.25 15.57
C THR A 64 17.58 0.60 16.78
N ARG A 65 16.71 1.52 17.20
CA ARG A 65 16.94 2.31 18.42
C ARG A 65 17.07 1.41 19.66
N GLY A 66 16.16 0.46 19.83
CA GLY A 66 16.20 -0.48 20.96
C GLY A 66 17.48 -1.31 20.98
N ALA A 67 17.94 -1.74 19.80
CA ALA A 67 19.21 -2.44 19.67
C ALA A 67 20.41 -1.55 20.04
N CYS A 68 20.48 -0.32 19.54
CA CYS A 68 21.56 0.61 19.88
C CYS A 68 21.62 0.92 21.39
N GLU A 69 20.47 1.18 22.03
CA GLU A 69 20.41 1.40 23.47
C GLU A 69 20.82 0.15 24.27
N GLY A 70 20.43 -1.05 23.81
CA GLY A 70 20.84 -2.32 24.39
C GLY A 70 22.35 -2.55 24.29
N ILE A 71 22.94 -2.27 23.13
CA ILE A 71 24.38 -2.38 22.86
C ILE A 71 25.17 -1.39 23.72
N ALA A 72 24.71 -0.14 23.82
CA ALA A 72 25.37 0.88 24.62
C ALA A 72 25.44 0.51 26.11
N ARG A 73 24.41 -0.17 26.63
CA ARG A 73 24.38 -0.64 28.03
C ARG A 73 25.16 -1.94 28.24
N ASN A 74 25.20 -2.83 27.24
CA ASN A 74 25.85 -4.14 27.33
C ASN A 74 26.67 -4.43 26.05
N PRO A 75 27.87 -3.85 25.92
CA PRO A 75 28.69 -3.98 24.69
C PRO A 75 29.08 -5.43 24.38
N GLU A 76 29.24 -6.26 25.40
CA GLU A 76 29.54 -7.70 25.29
C GLU A 76 28.45 -8.52 24.59
N LEU A 77 27.20 -8.02 24.57
CA LEU A 77 26.07 -8.65 23.90
C LEU A 77 25.85 -8.14 22.46
N ALA A 78 26.72 -7.27 21.95
CA ALA A 78 26.47 -6.55 20.71
C ALA A 78 26.19 -7.48 19.52
N GLY A 79 27.01 -8.51 19.33
CA GLY A 79 26.81 -9.47 18.24
C GLY A 79 25.45 -10.17 18.30
N ARG A 80 25.01 -10.60 19.49
CA ARG A 80 23.70 -11.25 19.67
C ARG A 80 22.54 -10.28 19.44
N LEU A 81 22.65 -9.04 19.94
CA LEU A 81 21.63 -8.02 19.75
C LEU A 81 21.48 -7.64 18.27
N THR A 82 22.58 -7.50 17.54
CA THR A 82 22.55 -7.24 16.09
C THR A 82 21.87 -8.36 15.32
N VAL A 83 22.13 -9.64 15.65
CA VAL A 83 21.44 -10.77 14.99
C VAL A 83 19.93 -10.74 15.25
N THR A 84 19.51 -10.55 16.50
CA THR A 84 18.09 -10.44 16.85
C THR A 84 17.43 -9.23 16.17
N MET A 85 18.13 -8.09 16.11
CA MET A 85 17.66 -6.89 15.43
C MET A 85 17.46 -7.14 13.93
N ILE A 86 18.44 -7.74 13.24
CA ILE A 86 18.35 -8.04 11.81
C ILE A 86 17.18 -8.99 11.53
N LEU A 87 17.00 -10.02 12.35
CA LEU A 87 15.85 -10.93 12.21
C LEU A 87 14.53 -10.18 12.39
N GLY A 88 14.41 -9.31 13.40
CA GLY A 88 13.23 -8.48 13.61
C GLY A 88 12.96 -7.54 12.44
N ILE A 89 13.99 -6.87 11.92
CA ILE A 89 13.89 -5.99 10.75
C ILE A 89 13.46 -6.77 9.51
N ALA A 90 14.00 -7.96 9.27
CA ALA A 90 13.62 -8.80 8.14
C ALA A 90 12.13 -9.20 8.20
N LEU A 91 11.60 -9.49 9.39
CA LEU A 91 10.18 -9.79 9.56
C LEU A 91 9.30 -8.55 9.34
N ILE A 92 9.72 -7.38 9.82
CA ILE A 92 9.01 -6.12 9.56
C ILE A 92 8.98 -5.84 8.06
N GLU A 93 10.11 -5.95 7.38
CA GLU A 93 10.25 -5.64 5.96
C GLU A 93 9.42 -6.54 5.05
N SER A 94 9.16 -7.78 5.47
CA SER A 94 8.31 -8.72 4.72
C SER A 94 6.92 -8.16 4.40
N LEU A 95 6.37 -7.30 5.27
CA LEU A 95 5.06 -6.66 5.06
C LEU A 95 5.10 -5.65 3.91
N THR A 96 6.18 -4.86 3.80
CA THR A 96 6.39 -3.95 2.67
C THR A 96 6.58 -4.73 1.38
N ILE A 97 7.32 -5.84 1.42
CA ILE A 97 7.50 -6.70 0.25
C ILE A 97 6.18 -7.32 -0.21
N TYR A 98 5.29 -7.73 0.70
CA TYR A 98 3.96 -8.20 0.30
C TYR A 98 3.12 -7.10 -0.35
N ALA A 99 3.15 -5.88 0.17
CA ALA A 99 2.48 -4.75 -0.48
C ALA A 99 3.07 -4.46 -1.88
N LEU A 100 4.39 -4.52 -2.02
CA LEU A 100 5.09 -4.37 -3.31
C LEU A 100 4.67 -5.46 -4.29
N VAL A 101 4.64 -6.73 -3.87
CA VAL A 101 4.23 -7.86 -4.71
C VAL A 101 2.81 -7.67 -5.20
N ILE A 102 1.88 -7.27 -4.33
CA ILE A 102 0.49 -6.99 -4.72
C ILE A 102 0.43 -5.84 -5.74
N ALA A 103 1.15 -4.75 -5.51
CA ALA A 103 1.23 -3.63 -6.45
C ALA A 103 1.77 -4.07 -7.83
N LEU A 104 2.83 -4.88 -7.86
CA LEU A 104 3.37 -5.42 -9.11
C LEU A 104 2.37 -6.32 -9.83
N ILE A 105 1.62 -7.15 -9.10
CA ILE A 105 0.55 -7.98 -9.68
C ILE A 105 -0.54 -7.08 -10.28
N LEU A 106 -0.97 -6.03 -9.59
CA LEU A 106 -2.01 -5.12 -10.10
C LEU A 106 -1.57 -4.34 -11.34
N LEU A 107 -0.29 -3.99 -11.43
CA LEU A 107 0.27 -3.22 -12.54
C LEU A 107 0.59 -4.08 -13.77
N TYR A 108 1.16 -5.27 -13.57
CA TYR A 108 1.75 -6.06 -14.66
C TYR A 108 1.06 -7.41 -14.91
N ALA A 109 0.34 -7.94 -13.93
CA ALA A 109 -0.25 -9.27 -14.00
C ALA A 109 -1.71 -9.28 -13.48
N ASN A 110 -2.47 -8.22 -13.80
CA ASN A 110 -3.79 -8.00 -13.21
C ASN A 110 -4.76 -9.14 -13.61
N PRO A 111 -5.21 -9.98 -12.66
CA PRO A 111 -6.02 -11.15 -12.99
C PRO A 111 -7.49 -10.80 -13.28
N VAL A 112 -7.92 -9.59 -12.90
CA VAL A 112 -9.31 -9.13 -13.01
C VAL A 112 -9.52 -8.34 -14.31
N LEU A 113 -8.49 -7.64 -14.79
CA LEU A 113 -8.58 -6.76 -15.94
C LEU A 113 -9.14 -7.42 -17.22
N PRO A 114 -8.69 -8.62 -17.64
CA PRO A 114 -9.21 -9.26 -18.85
C PRO A 114 -10.71 -9.61 -18.75
N LYS A 115 -11.14 -10.11 -17.57
CA LYS A 115 -12.54 -10.45 -17.32
C LYS A 115 -13.42 -9.20 -17.25
N LEU A 116 -12.90 -8.13 -16.66
CA LEU A 116 -13.60 -6.86 -16.53
C LEU A 116 -13.87 -6.21 -17.91
N ILE A 117 -12.87 -6.23 -18.80
CA ILE A 117 -13.01 -5.74 -20.18
C ILE A 117 -14.09 -6.52 -20.95
N GLN A 118 -14.14 -7.85 -20.77
CA GLN A 118 -15.16 -8.70 -21.38
C GLN A 118 -16.57 -8.43 -20.85
N ILE A 119 -16.74 -8.35 -19.52
CA ILE A 119 -18.05 -8.09 -18.88
C ILE A 119 -18.61 -6.73 -19.30
N LEU A 120 -17.74 -5.73 -19.43
CA LEU A 120 -18.15 -4.38 -19.78
C LEU A 120 -18.38 -4.21 -21.30
N GLY A 121 -18.13 -5.24 -22.11
CA GLY A 121 -18.33 -5.20 -23.56
C GLY A 121 -17.35 -4.28 -24.29
N LEU A 122 -16.17 -4.01 -23.71
CA LEU A 122 -15.09 -3.23 -24.35
C LEU A 122 -14.05 -4.10 -25.06
N GLY A 123 -14.26 -5.41 -25.11
CA GLY A 123 -13.53 -6.26 -26.04
C GLY A 123 -14.14 -6.13 -27.44
N ALA A 124 -13.30 -6.01 -28.46
CA ALA A 124 -13.71 -6.11 -29.86
C ALA A 124 -14.54 -7.39 -30.13
#